data_AF-A0A532AVB7-F1
#
_entry.id   AF-A0A532AVB7-F1
#
_cell.length_a   1.000
_cell.length_b   1.000
_cell.length_c   1.000
_cell.angle_alpha   90.00
_cell.angle_beta   90.00
_cell.angle_gamma   90.00
#
_symmetry.space_group_name_H-M   'P 1'
#
loop_
_entity.id
_entity.type
_entity.pdbx_description
1 polymer ?
#
loop_
_entity_poly.entity_id
_entity_poly.type
_entity_poly.pdbx_seq_one_letter_code
_entity_poly.pdbx_strand_id
1 'polypeptide(L)'
;MSVGDSGKGLYDHLYRRFFDNRESHKGYEFQHAPGGSAQPPVVKFRDRLRWWTWDRWQRRKAILAARDRFQQDILDMKKRSPE
;
A
#
# COMPACT_ATOMS: atom_id res chain seq x y z
N MET A 1 22.24 -31.06 19.52
CA MET A 1 22.24 -31.48 18.10
C MET A 1 21.01 -30.87 17.44
N SER A 2 21.13 -29.70 16.81
CA SER A 2 20.02 -29.12 16.04
C SER A 2 19.91 -29.90 14.74
N VAL A 3 18.84 -30.68 14.58
CA VAL A 3 18.54 -31.40 13.34
C VAL A 3 18.31 -30.33 12.28
N GLY A 4 19.34 -30.10 11.46
CA GLY A 4 19.24 -29.28 10.27
C GLY A 4 18.18 -29.89 9.36
N ASP A 5 17.05 -29.22 9.25
CA ASP A 5 16.06 -29.45 8.20
C ASP A 5 16.68 -28.95 6.90
N SER A 6 17.59 -29.76 6.34
CA SER A 6 18.48 -29.50 5.20
C SER A 6 17.75 -29.41 3.86
N GLY A 7 16.59 -28.77 3.85
CA GLY A 7 15.76 -28.58 2.66
C GLY A 7 14.85 -27.36 2.75
N LYS A 8 14.83 -26.64 3.88
CA LYS A 8 14.01 -25.45 4.01
C LYS A 8 14.83 -24.18 3.87
N GLY A 9 14.58 -23.45 2.78
CA GLY A 9 15.20 -22.16 2.54
C GLY A 9 14.97 -21.22 3.73
N LEU A 10 15.89 -20.27 3.94
CA LEU A 10 15.83 -19.28 5.03
C LEU A 10 14.46 -18.61 5.17
N TYR A 11 13.70 -18.52 4.08
CA TYR A 11 12.41 -17.84 4.01
C TYR A 11 11.20 -18.78 3.89
N ASP A 12 11.38 -20.10 3.95
CA ASP A 12 10.29 -21.07 3.75
C ASP A 12 9.16 -20.90 4.77
N HIS A 13 9.51 -20.52 6.00
CA HIS A 13 8.52 -20.24 7.05
C HIS A 13 7.64 -19.02 6.74
N LEU A 14 8.15 -18.04 5.98
CA LEU A 14 7.40 -16.85 5.55
C LEU A 14 6.45 -17.18 4.39
N TYR A 15 6.90 -18.02 3.46
CA TYR A 15 6.16 -18.33 2.25
C TYR A 15 5.30 -19.60 2.35
N ARG A 16 5.36 -20.35 3.46
CA ARG A 16 4.61 -21.60 3.65
C ARG A 16 3.12 -21.44 3.36
N ARG A 17 2.50 -20.43 3.97
CA ARG A 17 1.07 -20.12 3.77
C ARG A 17 0.74 -19.71 2.35
N PHE A 18 1.69 -19.11 1.64
CA PHE A 18 1.52 -18.75 0.23
C PHE A 18 1.54 -19.99 -0.65
N PHE A 19 2.47 -20.93 -0.42
CA PHE A 19 2.53 -22.19 -1.16
C PHE A 19 1.32 -23.09 -0.90
N ASP A 20 0.85 -23.17 0.35
CA ASP A 20 -0.35 -23.94 0.72
C ASP A 20 -1.62 -23.41 0.01
N ASN A 21 -1.64 -22.12 -0.34
CA ASN A 21 -2.77 -21.45 -0.96
C ASN A 21 -2.49 -21.02 -2.42
N ARG A 22 -1.44 -21.54 -3.05
CA ARG A 22 -1.01 -21.10 -4.39
C ARG A 22 -2.07 -21.32 -5.48
N GLU A 23 -2.94 -22.32 -5.29
CA GLU A 23 -3.98 -22.70 -6.25
C GLU A 23 -5.28 -21.91 -6.04
N SER A 24 -5.49 -21.35 -4.83
CA SER A 24 -6.66 -20.52 -4.52
C SER A 24 -6.46 -19.05 -4.87
N HIS A 25 -5.22 -18.59 -5.00
CA HIS A 25 -4.91 -17.20 -5.34
C HIS A 25 -4.60 -17.07 -6.83
N LYS A 26 -5.53 -16.48 -7.59
CA LYS A 26 -5.20 -15.93 -8.91
C LYS A 26 -4.27 -14.73 -8.68
N GLY A 27 -2.97 -14.95 -8.87
CA GLY A 27 -1.97 -13.89 -8.79
C GLY A 27 -2.25 -12.78 -9.80
N TYR A 28 -1.62 -11.63 -9.60
CA TYR A 28 -1.62 -10.57 -10.60
C TYR A 28 -0.97 -11.09 -11.88
N GLU A 29 -1.78 -11.32 -12.92
CA GLU A 29 -1.27 -11.73 -14.22
C GLU A 29 -0.55 -10.53 -14.84
N PHE A 30 0.78 -10.61 -14.93
CA PHE A 30 1.61 -9.54 -15.48
C PHE A 30 1.20 -9.12 -16.91
N GLN A 31 0.46 -9.98 -17.63
CA GLN A 31 -0.08 -9.72 -18.96
C GLN A 31 -1.51 -9.13 -18.95
N HIS A 32 -2.21 -9.12 -17.80
CA HIS A 32 -3.48 -8.43 -17.58
C HIS A 32 -3.28 -7.18 -16.71
N ALA A 33 -2.24 -6.39 -17.00
CA ALA A 33 -2.30 -4.99 -16.62
C ALA A 33 -3.53 -4.40 -17.34
N PRO A 34 -4.48 -3.74 -16.63
CA PRO A 34 -5.59 -3.08 -17.29
C PRO A 34 -5.01 -2.16 -18.36
N GLY A 35 -5.32 -2.45 -19.62
CA GLY A 35 -4.77 -1.74 -20.77
C GLY A 35 -5.17 -0.28 -20.70
N GLY A 36 -4.26 0.56 -20.21
CA GLY A 36 -4.52 1.98 -20.05
C GLY A 36 -3.40 2.66 -19.28
N SER A 37 -2.75 3.63 -19.92
CA SER A 37 -2.01 4.65 -19.18
C SER A 37 -3.03 5.58 -18.53
N ALA A 38 -3.58 5.15 -17.39
CA ALA A 38 -4.35 6.06 -16.57
C ALA A 38 -3.36 7.05 -15.96
N GLN A 39 -3.38 8.30 -16.42
CA GLN A 39 -2.58 9.33 -15.77
C GLN A 39 -3.02 9.40 -14.30
N PRO A 40 -2.09 9.29 -13.34
CA PRO A 40 -2.43 9.45 -11.94
C PRO A 40 -3.05 10.84 -11.77
N PRO A 41 -4.06 10.98 -10.90
CA PRO A 41 -4.70 12.27 -10.67
C PRO A 41 -3.64 13.29 -10.26
N VAL A 42 -3.41 14.29 -11.12
CA VAL A 42 -2.49 15.38 -10.83
C VAL A 42 -3.18 16.28 -9.82
N VAL A 43 -2.77 16.15 -8.56
CA VAL A 43 -3.25 17.02 -7.49
C VAL A 43 -2.76 18.44 -7.79
N LYS A 44 -3.65 19.29 -8.31
CA LYS A 44 -3.39 20.72 -8.49
C LYS A 44 -3.40 21.37 -7.11
N PHE A 45 -2.22 21.49 -6.50
CA PHE A 45 -2.07 22.29 -5.30
C PHE A 45 -2.37 23.75 -5.64
N ARG A 46 -3.25 24.39 -4.87
CA ARG A 46 -3.59 25.83 -5.01
C ARG A 46 -2.33 26.70 -4.94
N ASP A 47 -1.39 26.29 -4.09
CA ASP A 47 -0.04 26.83 -4.01
C ASP A 47 1.00 25.70 -4.10
N ARG A 48 2.05 25.89 -4.90
CA ARG A 48 3.19 24.95 -4.90
C ARG A 48 3.95 25.07 -3.58
N LEU A 49 4.17 23.95 -2.90
CA LEU A 49 4.94 23.91 -1.66
C LEU A 49 6.41 24.23 -1.98
N ARG A 50 6.83 25.49 -1.77
CA ARG A 50 8.22 25.92 -1.91
C ARG A 50 8.98 25.55 -0.64
N TRP A 51 10.23 25.10 -0.77
CA TRP A 51 11.02 24.64 0.38
C TRP A 51 11.43 25.78 1.32
N TRP A 52 11.36 27.04 0.86
CA TRP A 52 11.77 28.24 1.57
C TRP A 52 10.63 29.11 2.12
N THR A 53 9.38 28.63 2.17
CA THR A 53 8.29 29.43 2.74
C THR A 53 8.24 29.32 4.26
N TRP A 54 8.09 30.46 4.93
CA TRP A 54 8.03 30.56 6.40
C TRP A 54 6.84 29.79 7.00
N ASP A 55 5.75 29.65 6.25
CA ASP A 55 4.53 28.93 6.63
C ASP A 55 4.57 27.41 6.37
N ARG A 56 5.72 26.88 5.94
CA ARG A 56 5.89 25.46 5.56
C ARG A 56 5.47 24.50 6.66
N TRP A 57 5.77 24.79 7.93
CA TRP A 57 5.44 23.91 9.05
C TRP A 57 3.92 23.82 9.28
N GLN A 58 3.20 24.95 9.17
CA GLN A 58 1.74 24.98 9.25
C GLN A 58 1.11 24.21 8.10
N ARG A 59 1.59 24.44 6.87
CA ARG A 59 1.10 23.72 5.68
C ARG A 59 1.34 22.22 5.79
N ARG A 60 2.52 21.79 6.25
CA ARG A 60 2.83 20.37 6.45
C ARG A 60 1.91 19.72 7.49
N LYS A 61 1.60 20.44 8.57
CA LYS A 61 0.64 19.97 9.59
C LYS A 61 -0.75 19.78 8.99
N ALA A 62 -1.23 20.71 8.16
CA ALA A 62 -2.52 20.59 7.49
C ALA A 62 -2.57 19.40 6.51
N ILE A 63 -1.51 19.19 5.73
CA ILE A 63 -1.40 18.05 4.79
C ILE A 63 -1.45 16.72 5.55
N LEU A 64 -0.70 16.60 6.65
CA LEU A 64 -0.70 15.39 7.48
C LEU A 64 -2.07 15.13 8.09
N ALA A 65 -2.72 16.15 8.64
CA ALA A 65 -4.07 16.01 9.19
C ALA A 65 -5.10 15.58 8.12
N ALA A 66 -5.01 16.12 6.90
CA ALA A 66 -5.86 15.70 5.79
C ALA A 66 -5.59 14.25 5.36
N ARG A 67 -4.31 13.85 5.29
CA ARG A 67 -3.92 12.47 5.00
C ARG A 67 -4.52 11.50 6.02
N ASP A 68 -4.37 11.80 7.30
CA ASP A 68 -4.82 10.91 8.37
C ASP A 68 -6.34 10.76 8.36
N ARG A 69 -7.09 11.85 8.04
CA ARG A 69 -8.54 11.78 7.81
C ARG A 69 -8.90 10.84 6.65
N PHE A 70 -8.28 10.99 5.48
CA PHE A 70 -8.55 10.11 4.34
C PHE A 70 -8.21 8.65 4.64
N GLN A 71 -7.12 8.40 5.38
CA GLN A 71 -6.78 7.05 5.80
C GLN A 71 -7.85 6.47 6.72
N GLN A 72 -8.35 7.26 7.67
CA GLN A 72 -9.43 6.84 8.55
C GLN A 72 -10.72 6.55 7.77
N ASP A 73 -11.10 7.43 6.83
CA ASP A 73 -12.28 7.25 5.99
C ASP A 73 -12.21 5.94 5.18
N ILE A 74 -11.05 5.61 4.61
CA ILE A 74 -10.84 4.35 3.87
C ILE A 74 -10.99 3.13 4.78
N LEU A 75 -10.44 3.20 6.00
CA LEU A 75 -10.57 2.12 6.98
C LEU A 75 -12.03 1.95 7.42
N ASP A 76 -12.75 3.06 7.60
CA ASP A 76 -14.15 3.05 7.99
C ASP A 76 -15.06 2.56 6.86
N MET A 77 -14.76 2.88 5.59
CA MET A 77 -15.43 2.30 4.43
C MET A 77 -15.26 0.78 4.38
N LYS A 78 -14.06 0.26 4.64
CA LYS A 78 -13.82 -1.20 4.71
C LYS A 78 -14.60 -1.86 5.85
N LYS A 79 -14.73 -1.21 7.00
CA LYS A 79 -15.49 -1.73 8.15
C LYS A 79 -17.01 -1.71 7.91
N ARG A 80 -17.50 -0.75 7.13
CA ARG A 80 -18.93 -0.58 6.84
C ARG A 80 -19.42 -1.43 5.68
N SER A 81 -18.54 -2.00 4.87
CA SER A 81 -18.92 -2.98 3.85
C SER A 81 -19.20 -4.32 4.55
N PRO A 82 -20.47 -4.70 4.76
CA PRO A 82 -20.80 -6.01 5.28
C PRO A 82 -20.82 -6.95 4.08
N GLU A 83 -19.76 -7.73 3.90
CA GLU A 83 -19.94 -9.04 3.27
C GLU A 83 -20.48 -10.02 4.31
#